data_AF-A0A2P0QNF7-F1
#
_entry.id   AF-A0A2P0QNF7-F1
#
_cell.length_a   1.000
_cell.length_b   1.000
_cell.length_c   1.000
_cell.angle_alpha   90.00
_cell.angle_beta   90.00
_cell.angle_gamma   90.00
#
_symmetry.space_group_name_H-M   'P 1'
#
loop_
_entity.id
_entity.type
_entity.pdbx_description
1 polymer ?
#
loop_
_entity_poly.entity_id
_entity_poly.type
_entity_poly.pdbx_seq_one_letter_code
_entity_poly.pdbx_strand_id
1 'polypeptide(L)' 'MSALTFTLKHKPAQRVDMSPLVCNLLTGMALADISAITLQSGKCKLRVDELFALEGADTQNIV' A
#
# COMPACT_ATOMS: atom_id res chain seq x y z
N MET A 1 17.34 -6.61 4.33
CA MET A 1 16.01 -6.25 3.79
C MET A 1 15.88 -4.74 3.85
N SER A 2 15.39 -4.10 2.80
CA SER A 2 15.10 -2.66 2.80
C SER A 2 13.65 -2.42 3.22
N ALA A 3 13.40 -1.27 3.86
CA ALA A 3 12.09 -0.80 4.26
C ALA A 3 11.07 -0.92 3.11
N LEU A 4 9.84 -1.32 3.43
CA LEU A 4 8.74 -1.30 2.48
C LEU A 4 8.26 0.15 2.30
N THR A 5 8.64 0.74 1.18
CA THR A 5 8.38 2.16 0.90
C THR A 5 7.18 2.31 -0.03
N PHE A 6 6.24 3.17 0.34
CA PHE A 6 5.07 3.52 -0.46
C PHE A 6 5.21 4.93 -1.04
N THR A 7 5.67 5.04 -2.28
CA THR A 7 5.81 6.34 -2.94
C THR A 7 4.54 6.71 -3.68
N LEU A 8 3.86 7.78 -3.26
CA LEU A 8 2.62 8.23 -3.89
C LEU A 8 2.87 8.70 -5.34
N LYS A 9 2.23 8.05 -6.32
CA LYS A 9 2.39 8.38 -7.75
C LYS A 9 1.65 9.66 -8.13
N HIS A 10 0.46 9.83 -7.58
CA HIS A 10 -0.40 10.99 -7.84
C HIS A 10 -1.28 11.27 -6.63
N LYS A 11 -1.70 12.52 -6.46
CA LYS A 11 -2.61 12.90 -5.37
C LYS A 11 -4.02 12.38 -5.67
N PRO A 12 -4.61 11.52 -4.82
CA PRO A 12 -5.97 11.06 -5.03
C PRO A 12 -6.94 12.22 -4.83
N ALA A 13 -8.02 12.23 -5.63
CA ALA A 13 -9.04 13.28 -5.58
C ALA A 13 -9.89 13.25 -4.30
N GLN A 14 -9.94 12.10 -3.64
CA GLN A 14 -10.67 11.87 -2.39
C GLN A 14 -9.77 11.22 -1.35
N ARG A 15 -10.18 11.29 -0.08
CA ARG A 15 -9.49 10.59 1.01
C ARG A 15 -9.45 9.09 0.71
N VAL A 16 -8.31 8.48 0.98
CA VAL A 16 -8.10 7.04 0.84
C VAL A 16 -7.96 6.44 2.23
N ASP A 17 -8.61 5.31 2.45
CA ASP A 17 -8.49 4.53 3.67
C ASP A 17 -7.20 3.69 3.65
N MET A 18 -6.29 3.98 4.57
CA MET A 18 -5.00 3.30 4.72
C MET A 18 -5.03 2.18 5.77
N SER A 19 -6.18 1.90 6.41
CA SER A 19 -6.30 0.84 7.42
C SER A 19 -5.76 -0.54 7.01
N PRO A 20 -5.81 -0.96 5.71
CA PRO A 20 -5.21 -2.22 5.28
C PRO A 20 -3.67 -2.24 5.26
N LEU A 21 -3.01 -1.08 5.25
CA LEU A 21 -1.55 -0.94 5.11
C LEU A 21 -0.84 -0.81 6.46
N VAL A 22 -0.99 -1.81 7.32
CA VAL A 22 -0.33 -1.85 8.63
C VAL A 22 0.54 -3.09 8.76
N CYS A 23 1.68 -2.99 9.45
CA CYS A 23 2.70 -4.05 9.51
C CYS A 23 2.10 -5.42 9.85
N ASN A 24 1.21 -5.49 10.85
CA ASN A 24 0.59 -6.73 11.29
C ASN A 24 -0.22 -7.44 10.18
N LEU A 25 -0.88 -6.68 9.29
CA LEU A 25 -1.64 -7.24 8.17
C LEU A 25 -0.76 -7.60 6.98
N LEU A 26 0.35 -6.88 6.78
CA LEU A 26 1.28 -7.11 5.67
C LEU A 26 2.32 -8.19 5.98
N THR A 27 2.45 -8.61 7.24
CA THR A 27 3.46 -9.57 7.70
C THR A 27 3.34 -10.87 6.92
N GLY A 28 4.44 -11.29 6.28
CA GLY A 28 4.50 -12.54 5.51
C GLY A 28 3.81 -12.51 4.14
N MET A 29 3.27 -11.37 3.72
CA MET A 29 2.74 -11.18 2.37
C MET A 29 3.87 -10.90 1.37
N ALA A 30 3.72 -11.39 0.14
CA ALA A 30 4.62 -11.01 -0.94
C ALA A 30 4.28 -9.59 -1.45
N LEU A 31 5.28 -8.90 -2.03
CA LEU A 31 5.08 -7.56 -2.58
C LEU A 31 3.93 -7.51 -3.60
N ALA A 32 3.78 -8.55 -4.41
CA ALA A 32 2.69 -8.66 -5.40
C ALA A 32 1.31 -8.79 -4.77
N ASP A 33 1.21 -9.42 -3.60
CA ASP A 33 -0.05 -9.51 -2.86
C ASP A 33 -0.39 -8.17 -2.23
N ILE A 34 0.61 -7.51 -1.64
CA ILE A 34 0.48 -6.15 -1.07
C ILE A 34 0.06 -5.17 -2.15
N SER A 35 0.65 -5.26 -3.33
CA SER A 35 0.34 -4.39 -4.48
C SER A 35 -1.10 -4.60 -4.98
N ALA A 36 -1.66 -5.78 -4.78
CA ALA A 36 -3.03 -6.11 -5.14
C ALA A 36 -4.10 -5.74 -4.12
N ILE A 37 -3.71 -5.26 -2.93
CA ILE A 37 -4.65 -4.78 -1.92
C ILE A 37 -5.48 -3.63 -2.48
N THR A 38 -6.80 -3.67 -2.22
CA THR A 38 -7.72 -2.61 -2.60
C THR A 38 -7.99 -1.68 -1.42
N LEU A 39 -7.80 -0.39 -1.64
CA LEU A 39 -8.02 0.70 -0.70
C LEU A 39 -9.33 1.42 -1.04
N GLN A 40 -10.14 1.71 -0.03
CA GLN A 40 -11.38 2.45 -0.23
C GLN A 40 -11.08 3.94 -0.40
N SER A 41 -11.62 4.56 -1.45
CA SER A 41 -11.58 6.01 -1.65
C SER A 41 -12.97 6.54 -2.00
N GLY A 42 -13.67 7.05 -0.99
CA GLY A 42 -15.07 7.46 -1.09
C GLY A 42 -15.97 6.32 -1.55
N LYS A 43 -16.46 6.38 -2.79
CA LYS A 43 -17.30 5.32 -3.41
C LYS A 43 -16.51 4.37 -4.32
N CYS A 44 -15.24 4.67 -4.58
CA CYS A 44 -14.38 3.89 -5.46
C CYS A 44 -13.41 3.03 -4.64
N LYS A 45 -12.83 2.03 -5.30
CA LYS A 45 -11.71 1.24 -4.79
C LYS A 45 -10.51 1.49 -5.68
N LEU A 46 -9.35 1.70 -5.07
CA LEU A 46 -8.08 1.89 -5.75
C LEU A 46 -7.14 0.77 -5.34
N ARG A 47 -6.35 0.24 -6.25
CA ARG A 47 -5.30 -0.72 -5.86
C ARG A 47 -4.09 0.01 -5.32
N VAL A 48 -3.31 -0.67 -4.47
CA VAL A 48 -2.05 -0.13 -3.95
C VAL A 48 -1.07 0.14 -5.10
N ASP A 49 -0.95 -0.77 -6.07
CA ASP A 49 -0.08 -0.57 -7.25
C ASP A 49 -0.51 0.58 -8.17
N GLU A 50 -1.80 0.93 -8.20
CA GLU A 50 -2.29 2.08 -8.96
C GLU A 50 -1.93 3.41 -8.28
N LEU A 51 -2.00 3.45 -6.95
CA LEU A 51 -1.79 4.67 -6.15
C LEU A 51 -0.32 4.90 -5.78
N PHE A 52 0.41 3.82 -5.49
CA PHE A 52 1.78 3.85 -4.96
C PHE A 52 2.75 3.09 -5.86
N ALA A 53 4.01 3.55 -5.89
CA ALA A 53 5.15 2.75 -6.29
C ALA A 53 5.72 2.08 -5.03
N LEU A 54 5.87 0.76 -5.09
CA LEU A 54 6.35 -0.05 -3.97
C LEU A 54 7.80 -0.42 -4.19
N GLU A 55 8.62 -0.19 -3.17
CA GLU A 55 10.02 -0.60 -3.15
C GLU A 55 10.36 -1.28 -1.83
N GLY A 56 11.37 -2.15 -1.87
CA GLY A 56 11.76 -2.96 -0.71
C GLY A 56 10.80 -4.11 -0.41
N ALA A 57 10.97 -4.71 0.76
CA ALA A 57 10.22 -5.92 1.14
C ALA A 57 10.03 -6.08 2.66
N ASP A 58 10.55 -5.16 3.47
CA ASP A 58 10.44 -5.23 4.91
C ASP A 58 9.06 -4.72 5.38
N THR A 59 8.12 -5.65 5.47
CA THR A 59 6.75 -5.40 5.96
C THR A 59 6.68 -4.96 7.42
N GLN A 60 7.77 -5.07 8.19
CA GLN A 60 7.86 -4.57 9.57
C GLN A 60 8.36 -3.12 9.66
N ASN A 61 8.85 -2.57 8.55
CA ASN A 61 9.41 -1.22 8.48
C ASN A 61 8.82 -0.49 7.26
N ILE A 62 7.72 0.23 7.49
CA ILE A 62 6.96 0.92 6.44
C ILE A 62 7.31 2.41 6.41
N VAL A 63 7.57 2.95 5.22
CA VAL A 63 7.92 4.36 4.97
C VAL A 63 7.00 4.98 3.92
#